data_AF-A0A5J5IHU2-F1
#
_entry.id   AF-A0A5J5IHU2-F1
#
_cell.length_a   1.000
_cell.length_b   1.000
_cell.length_c   1.000
_cell.angle_alpha   90.00
_cell.angle_beta   90.00
_cell.angle_gamma   90.00
#
_symmetry.space_group_name_H-M   'P 1'
#
loop_
_entity.id
_entity.type
_entity.pdbx_description
1 polymer ?
#
loop_
_entity_poly.entity_id
_entity_poly.type
_entity_poly.pdbx_seq_one_letter_code
_entity_poly.pdbx_strand_id
1 'polypeptide(L)'
;MQEWMEDWDDSTDHHRPSLAKAALISLNSRGDSSVGWSSAWKINLYARLQQGNRAYQMVQSLFRHSISYNLLDTYPPFQIDANFGYTAGLSEMLLQSHTGEIDLLPALPDAWRQGLIKGLKARGNVEVSLFWKDGQLQKAILKAAKSGSYRIRYGRTTKTIELLGGKAYQFNAQLQERQFISR
;
A
#
# COMPACT_ATOMS: atom_id res chain seq x y z
N MET A 1 22.09 -0.56 -7.06
CA MET A 1 21.03 0.37 -7.52
C MET A 1 20.44 1.12 -6.32
N GLN A 2 21.28 1.61 -5.40
CA GLN A 2 20.87 2.15 -4.09
C GLN A 2 21.56 3.46 -3.70
N GLU A 3 22.66 3.85 -4.37
CA GLU A 3 23.37 5.10 -4.07
C GLU A 3 22.62 6.35 -4.57
N TRP A 4 21.80 6.25 -5.62
CA TRP A 4 21.20 7.41 -6.28
C TRP A 4 19.94 7.96 -5.59
N MET A 5 19.44 7.30 -4.52
CA MET A 5 18.27 7.77 -3.78
C MET A 5 18.65 8.49 -2.48
N GLU A 6 19.83 8.19 -1.90
CA GLU A 6 20.30 8.84 -0.67
C GLU A 6 20.84 10.25 -0.93
N ASP A 7 21.44 10.50 -2.09
CA ASP A 7 21.99 11.83 -2.45
C ASP A 7 20.94 12.94 -2.63
N TRP A 8 19.66 12.60 -2.77
CA TRP A 8 18.64 13.57 -3.16
C TRP A 8 17.68 13.96 -2.04
N ASP A 9 17.65 13.18 -0.95
CA ASP A 9 16.80 13.43 0.22
C ASP A 9 17.69 13.75 1.42
N ASP A 10 18.50 14.81 1.27
CA ASP A 10 19.27 15.36 2.38
C ASP A 10 18.30 15.92 3.43
N SER A 11 18.07 15.13 4.48
CA SER A 11 17.24 15.51 5.63
C SER A 11 17.72 16.75 6.39
N THR A 12 18.93 17.26 6.09
CA THR A 12 19.54 18.43 6.74
C THR A 12 19.35 19.75 5.98
N ASP A 13 18.92 19.73 4.71
CA ASP A 13 18.62 20.95 3.94
C ASP A 13 17.12 21.30 4.01
N HIS A 14 16.76 22.16 4.96
CA HIS A 14 15.38 22.62 5.17
C HIS A 14 14.82 23.48 4.02
N HIS A 15 15.63 23.88 3.03
CA HIS A 15 15.19 24.68 1.89
C HIS A 15 14.73 23.84 0.69
N ARG A 16 14.98 22.53 0.68
CA ARG A 16 14.52 21.61 -0.37
C ARG A 16 13.34 20.76 0.12
N PRO A 17 12.18 20.75 -0.56
CA PRO A 17 11.16 19.76 -0.27
C PRO A 17 11.76 18.38 -0.55
N SER A 18 11.49 17.40 0.32
CA SER A 18 11.92 16.02 0.09
C SER A 18 11.51 15.55 -1.31
N LEU A 19 12.25 14.63 -1.92
CA LEU A 19 11.89 14.13 -3.26
C LEU A 19 10.46 13.59 -3.31
N ALA A 20 10.00 12.96 -2.23
CA ALA A 20 8.61 12.52 -2.11
C ALA A 20 7.61 13.69 -2.17
N LYS A 21 7.93 14.82 -1.54
CA LYS A 21 7.14 16.06 -1.60
C LYS A 21 7.20 16.70 -2.99
N ALA A 22 8.36 16.72 -3.65
CA ALA A 22 8.49 17.20 -5.03
C ALA A 22 7.70 16.32 -6.03
N ALA A 23 7.73 15.00 -5.85
CA ALA A 23 6.93 14.05 -6.62
C ALA A 23 5.43 14.27 -6.41
N LEU A 24 4.98 14.51 -5.18
CA LEU A 24 3.58 14.82 -4.88
C LEU A 24 3.13 16.12 -5.55
N ILE A 25 3.96 17.18 -5.49
CA ILE A 25 3.69 18.44 -6.20
C ILE A 25 3.55 18.19 -7.70
N SER A 26 4.48 17.43 -8.29
CA SER A 26 4.46 17.10 -9.71
C SER A 26 3.22 16.29 -10.11
N LEU A 27 2.81 15.35 -9.25
CA LEU A 27 1.63 14.52 -9.47
C LEU A 27 0.33 15.33 -9.37
N ASN A 28 0.24 16.25 -8.41
CA ASN A 28 -0.90 17.17 -8.32
C ASN A 28 -0.97 18.12 -9.53
N SER A 29 0.17 18.62 -10.01
CA SER A 29 0.23 19.49 -11.20
C SER A 29 -0.15 18.76 -12.51
N ARG A 30 0.02 17.44 -12.58
CA ARG A 30 -0.50 16.62 -13.71
C ARG A 30 -2.03 16.59 -13.76
N GLY A 31 -2.70 16.96 -12.68
CA GLY A 31 -4.15 16.96 -12.56
C GLY A 31 -4.76 15.57 -12.44
N ASP A 32 -6.06 15.54 -12.12
CA ASP A 32 -6.78 14.31 -11.78
C ASP A 32 -7.55 13.70 -12.96
N SER A 33 -7.84 14.49 -14.00
CA SER A 33 -8.49 14.00 -15.21
C SER A 33 -7.58 13.05 -15.98
N SER A 34 -8.11 11.88 -16.35
CA SER A 34 -7.34 10.85 -17.04
C SER A 34 -8.20 9.73 -17.62
N VAL A 35 -7.58 9.03 -18.56
CA VAL A 35 -8.04 7.75 -19.10
C VAL A 35 -7.69 6.60 -18.15
N GLY A 36 -8.23 5.40 -18.41
CA GLY A 36 -8.09 4.19 -17.60
C GLY A 36 -6.70 3.95 -17.00
N TRP A 37 -5.71 3.60 -17.83
CA TRP A 37 -4.35 3.30 -17.37
C TRP A 37 -3.73 4.44 -16.55
N SER A 38 -4.01 5.69 -16.91
CA SER A 38 -3.40 6.84 -16.23
C SER A 38 -4.01 7.05 -14.85
N SER A 39 -5.33 6.87 -14.71
CA SER A 39 -6.01 6.85 -13.42
C SER A 39 -5.49 5.70 -12.55
N ALA A 40 -5.37 4.48 -13.12
CA ALA A 40 -4.83 3.32 -12.40
C ALA A 40 -3.38 3.54 -11.95
N TRP A 41 -2.55 4.16 -12.77
CA TRP A 41 -1.18 4.50 -12.39
C TRP A 41 -1.14 5.53 -11.26
N LYS A 42 -1.99 6.55 -11.30
CA LYS A 42 -2.13 7.54 -10.23
C LYS A 42 -2.57 6.91 -8.91
N ILE A 43 -3.44 5.89 -8.91
CA ILE A 43 -3.76 5.12 -7.68
C ILE A 43 -2.49 4.58 -7.04
N ASN A 44 -1.64 3.90 -7.83
CA ASN A 44 -0.38 3.32 -7.35
C ASN A 44 0.60 4.40 -6.87
N LEU A 45 0.73 5.51 -7.59
CA LEU A 45 1.63 6.60 -7.22
C LEU A 45 1.19 7.29 -5.91
N TYR A 46 -0.10 7.61 -5.76
CA TYR A 46 -0.60 8.17 -4.50
C TYR A 46 -0.51 7.18 -3.35
N ALA A 47 -0.72 5.88 -3.59
CA ALA A 47 -0.50 4.85 -2.58
C ALA A 47 0.96 4.86 -2.09
N ARG A 48 1.93 4.92 -3.01
CA ARG A 48 3.37 5.00 -2.68
C ARG A 48 3.76 6.25 -1.90
N LEU A 49 3.07 7.36 -2.16
CA LEU A 49 3.23 8.61 -1.41
C LEU A 49 2.41 8.66 -0.11
N GLN A 50 1.80 7.53 0.29
CA GLN A 50 0.96 7.38 1.49
C GLN A 50 -0.22 8.37 1.52
N GLN A 51 -0.72 8.76 0.34
CA GLN A 51 -1.85 9.67 0.16
C GLN A 51 -3.15 8.87 -0.07
N GLY A 52 -3.61 8.14 0.94
CA GLY A 52 -4.75 7.21 0.83
C GLY A 52 -6.02 7.82 0.25
N ASN A 53 -6.40 9.01 0.71
CA ASN A 53 -7.58 9.72 0.21
C ASN A 53 -7.44 10.14 -1.27
N ARG A 54 -6.24 10.55 -1.70
CA ARG A 54 -5.98 10.88 -3.12
C ARG A 54 -6.01 9.63 -3.99
N ALA A 55 -5.44 8.53 -3.53
CA ALA A 55 -5.53 7.24 -4.21
C ALA A 55 -7.00 6.79 -4.36
N TYR A 56 -7.81 6.94 -3.32
CA TYR A 56 -9.24 6.63 -3.37
C TYR A 56 -10.03 7.55 -4.30
N GLN A 57 -9.68 8.83 -4.40
CA GLN A 57 -10.27 9.73 -5.42
C GLN A 57 -9.96 9.22 -6.84
N MET A 58 -8.76 8.70 -7.09
CA MET A 58 -8.40 8.12 -8.40
C MET A 58 -9.15 6.83 -8.68
N VAL A 59 -9.40 5.99 -7.65
CA VAL A 59 -10.31 4.83 -7.76
C VAL A 59 -11.69 5.29 -8.23
N GLN A 60 -12.28 6.30 -7.58
CA GLN A 60 -13.60 6.80 -7.96
C GLN A 60 -13.62 7.36 -9.39
N SER A 61 -12.57 8.09 -9.78
CA SER A 61 -12.42 8.63 -11.14
C SER A 61 -12.38 7.50 -12.19
N LEU A 62 -11.59 6.45 -11.94
CA LEU A 62 -11.49 5.29 -12.82
C LEU A 62 -12.87 4.66 -13.09
N PHE A 63 -13.63 4.36 -12.02
CA PHE A 63 -14.97 3.76 -12.17
C PHE A 63 -15.99 4.69 -12.81
N ARG A 64 -15.87 6.01 -12.62
CA ARG A 64 -16.79 6.97 -13.21
C ARG A 64 -16.57 7.16 -14.71
N HIS A 65 -15.33 7.09 -15.17
CA HIS A 65 -14.95 7.57 -16.49
C HIS A 65 -14.39 6.51 -17.43
N SER A 66 -13.93 5.38 -16.92
CA SER A 66 -13.19 4.41 -17.74
C SER A 66 -13.64 2.96 -17.56
N ILE A 67 -14.58 2.64 -16.66
CA ILE A 67 -15.08 1.27 -16.52
C ILE A 67 -16.43 1.12 -17.23
N SER A 68 -16.51 0.16 -18.15
CA SER A 68 -17.74 -0.18 -18.88
C SER A 68 -18.69 -1.05 -18.04
N TYR A 69 -19.89 -1.32 -18.55
CA TYR A 69 -20.92 -2.11 -17.87
C TYR A 69 -20.50 -3.56 -17.58
N ASN A 70 -19.53 -4.08 -18.34
CA ASN A 70 -18.95 -5.41 -18.14
C ASN A 70 -17.71 -5.40 -17.21
N LEU A 71 -17.46 -4.28 -16.53
CA LEU A 71 -16.32 -4.02 -15.65
C LEU A 71 -14.94 -4.01 -16.32
N LEU A 72 -14.88 -4.08 -17.65
CA LEU A 72 -13.63 -3.88 -18.37
C LEU A 72 -13.33 -2.38 -18.51
N ASP A 73 -12.05 -2.04 -18.41
CA ASP A 73 -11.58 -0.69 -18.70
C ASP A 73 -11.74 -0.35 -20.18
N THR A 74 -12.14 0.88 -20.41
CA THR A 74 -12.55 1.41 -21.69
C THR A 74 -12.17 2.88 -21.73
N TYR A 75 -11.19 3.16 -22.58
CA TYR A 75 -11.04 4.45 -23.21
C TYR A 75 -11.19 4.17 -24.71
N PRO A 76 -12.38 4.37 -25.30
CA PRO A 76 -12.82 3.63 -26.49
C PRO A 76 -11.67 3.46 -27.50
N PRO A 77 -11.19 2.22 -27.72
CA PRO A 77 -11.77 0.92 -27.33
C PRO A 77 -11.34 0.36 -25.94
N PHE A 78 -11.59 -0.93 -25.70
CA PHE A 78 -11.16 -1.68 -24.51
C PHE A 78 -9.62 -1.70 -24.36
N GLN A 79 -9.14 -1.50 -23.12
CA GLN A 79 -7.76 -1.71 -22.71
C GLN A 79 -7.74 -2.40 -21.34
N ILE A 80 -6.87 -3.39 -21.12
CA ILE A 80 -6.90 -4.21 -19.89
C ILE A 80 -6.00 -3.68 -18.77
N ASP A 81 -5.11 -2.75 -19.11
CA ASP A 81 -4.09 -2.21 -18.20
C ASP A 81 -4.69 -1.60 -16.92
N ALA A 82 -5.79 -0.86 -17.01
CA ALA A 82 -6.38 -0.24 -15.83
C ALA A 82 -7.05 -1.28 -14.89
N ASN A 83 -7.59 -2.37 -15.42
CA ASN A 83 -8.11 -3.46 -14.58
C ASN A 83 -7.00 -4.07 -13.70
N PHE A 84 -5.83 -4.33 -14.28
CA PHE A 84 -4.68 -4.84 -13.54
C PHE A 84 -4.06 -3.78 -12.63
N GLY A 85 -3.90 -2.55 -13.14
CA GLY A 85 -3.36 -1.42 -12.40
C GLY A 85 -4.22 -1.04 -11.19
N TYR A 86 -5.55 -1.15 -11.29
CA TYR A 86 -6.48 -0.99 -10.18
C TYR A 86 -6.24 -2.03 -9.09
N THR A 87 -6.16 -3.31 -9.47
CA THR A 87 -5.93 -4.41 -8.53
C THR A 87 -4.59 -4.26 -7.80
N ALA A 88 -3.54 -3.88 -8.54
CA ALA A 88 -2.24 -3.54 -7.96
C ALA A 88 -2.33 -2.32 -7.02
N GLY A 89 -3.06 -1.28 -7.43
CA GLY A 89 -3.25 -0.06 -6.66
C GLY A 89 -3.94 -0.31 -5.32
N LEU A 90 -5.01 -1.11 -5.30
CA LEU A 90 -5.65 -1.53 -4.04
C LEU A 90 -4.69 -2.28 -3.12
N SER A 91 -3.87 -3.16 -3.70
CA SER A 91 -2.86 -3.91 -2.95
C SER A 91 -1.83 -2.96 -2.33
N GLU A 92 -1.31 -2.01 -3.11
CA GLU A 92 -0.33 -1.00 -2.66
C GLU A 92 -0.90 -0.01 -1.64
N MET A 93 -2.21 0.26 -1.65
CA MET A 93 -2.86 1.06 -0.61
C MET A 93 -2.89 0.35 0.76
N LEU A 94 -3.04 -0.98 0.74
CA LEU A 94 -3.24 -1.79 1.95
C LEU A 94 -1.97 -2.46 2.47
N LEU A 95 -0.98 -2.70 1.61
CA LEU A 95 0.28 -3.35 1.94
C LEU A 95 1.41 -2.88 1.02
N GLN A 96 2.52 -2.42 1.61
CA GLN A 96 3.73 -2.12 0.87
C GLN A 96 4.89 -2.94 1.40
N SER A 97 5.84 -3.28 0.55
CA SER A 97 7.02 -4.02 0.99
C SER A 97 8.27 -3.77 0.15
N HIS A 98 8.49 -2.54 -0.31
CA HIS A 98 9.54 -2.21 -1.29
C HIS A 98 10.72 -1.42 -0.68
N THR A 99 10.59 -0.91 0.54
CA THR A 99 11.58 -0.06 1.23
C THR A 99 12.35 -0.81 2.32
N GLY A 100 12.53 -2.13 2.18
CA GLY A 100 13.23 -2.96 3.17
C GLY A 100 12.40 -3.35 4.40
N GLU A 101 11.11 -3.02 4.41
CA GLU A 101 10.16 -3.36 5.48
C GLU A 101 8.78 -3.69 4.89
N ILE A 102 7.95 -4.41 5.64
CA ILE A 102 6.55 -4.71 5.33
C ILE A 102 5.70 -3.67 6.05
N ASP A 103 5.12 -2.74 5.30
CA ASP A 103 4.30 -1.64 5.82
C ASP A 103 2.81 -1.95 5.69
N LEU A 104 2.11 -1.89 6.82
CA LEU A 104 0.70 -2.30 6.96
C LEU A 104 -0.20 -1.07 6.86
N LEU A 105 -1.22 -1.14 5.99
CA LEU A 105 -2.18 -0.04 5.76
C LEU A 105 -1.51 1.32 5.44
N PRO A 106 -0.48 1.38 4.57
CA PRO A 106 0.29 2.60 4.28
C PRO A 106 -0.55 3.78 3.80
N ALA A 107 -1.62 3.50 3.05
CA ALA A 107 -2.44 4.51 2.40
C ALA A 107 -3.93 4.13 2.48
N LEU A 108 -4.38 3.69 3.67
CA LEU A 108 -5.79 3.44 3.93
C LEU A 108 -6.59 4.77 3.82
N PRO A 109 -7.62 4.86 2.97
CA PRO A 109 -8.45 6.06 2.88
C PRO A 109 -9.46 6.14 4.03
N ASP A 110 -9.84 7.35 4.42
CA ASP A 110 -10.81 7.59 5.50
C ASP A 110 -12.18 6.96 5.21
N ALA A 111 -12.51 6.80 3.93
CA ALA A 111 -13.73 6.16 3.47
C ALA A 111 -13.80 4.66 3.86
N TRP A 112 -12.66 3.98 4.02
CA TRP A 112 -12.61 2.57 4.38
C TRP A 112 -12.46 2.41 5.89
N ARG A 113 -13.47 2.85 6.64
CA ARG A 113 -13.44 2.81 8.12
C ARG A 113 -13.23 1.41 8.69
N GLN A 114 -13.75 0.38 8.03
CA GLN A 114 -13.65 -1.00 8.48
C GLN A 114 -13.46 -1.95 7.32
N GLY A 115 -12.75 -3.04 7.55
CA GLY A 115 -12.57 -4.05 6.53
C GLY A 115 -11.53 -5.10 6.90
N LEU A 116 -11.33 -6.02 5.97
CA LEU A 116 -10.31 -7.05 6.05
C LEU A 116 -9.76 -7.34 4.66
N ILE A 117 -8.49 -7.74 4.61
CA ILE A 117 -7.86 -8.31 3.44
C ILE A 117 -7.06 -9.54 3.87
N LYS A 118 -7.05 -10.59 3.04
CA LYS A 118 -6.34 -11.84 3.31
C LYS A 118 -5.52 -12.25 2.10
N GLY A 119 -4.39 -12.89 2.34
CA GLY A 119 -3.60 -13.54 1.30
C GLY A 119 -2.70 -12.63 0.46
N LEU A 120 -2.53 -11.35 0.84
CA LEU A 120 -1.57 -10.48 0.15
C LEU A 120 -0.15 -10.99 0.39
N LYS A 121 0.71 -10.88 -0.63
CA LYS A 121 2.11 -11.31 -0.56
C LYS A 121 3.03 -10.09 -0.46
N ALA A 122 3.77 -10.00 0.63
CA ALA A 122 4.91 -9.10 0.74
C ALA A 122 6.18 -9.76 0.20
N ARG A 123 7.14 -8.93 -0.23
CA ARG A 123 8.52 -9.33 -0.55
C ARG A 123 9.12 -10.10 0.62
N GLY A 124 9.98 -11.09 0.32
CA GLY A 124 10.41 -12.10 1.31
C GLY A 124 9.44 -13.27 1.46
N ASN A 125 8.44 -13.36 0.57
CA ASN A 125 7.44 -14.42 0.52
C ASN A 125 6.62 -14.56 1.83
N VAL A 126 6.24 -13.42 2.41
CA VAL A 126 5.38 -13.35 3.60
C VAL A 126 3.94 -13.14 3.16
N GLU A 127 3.05 -14.05 3.53
CA GLU A 127 1.61 -13.86 3.38
C GLU A 127 1.08 -13.01 4.54
N VAL A 128 0.25 -12.01 4.21
CA VAL A 128 -0.26 -11.02 5.15
C VAL A 128 -1.78 -10.96 5.06
N SER A 129 -2.43 -10.99 6.22
CA SER A 129 -3.85 -10.67 6.36
C SER A 129 -4.03 -9.54 7.37
N LEU A 130 -4.85 -8.55 7.04
CA LEU A 130 -5.09 -7.36 7.86
C LEU A 130 -6.56 -7.21 8.16
N PHE A 131 -6.87 -6.72 9.35
CA PHE A 131 -8.21 -6.41 9.81
C PHE A 131 -8.15 -5.04 10.48
N TRP A 132 -9.04 -4.14 10.08
CA TRP A 132 -9.08 -2.80 10.62
C TRP A 132 -10.51 -2.38 10.95
N LYS A 133 -10.61 -1.46 11.90
CA LYS A 133 -11.85 -0.85 12.35
C LYS A 133 -11.55 0.58 12.79
N ASP A 134 -12.48 1.49 12.51
CA ASP A 134 -12.36 2.92 12.75
C ASP A 134 -11.06 3.52 12.15
N GLY A 135 -10.67 3.02 10.97
CA GLY A 135 -9.44 3.41 10.26
C GLY A 135 -8.14 2.90 10.89
N GLN A 136 -8.22 2.07 11.93
CA GLN A 136 -7.07 1.58 12.69
C GLN A 136 -6.90 0.07 12.59
N LEU A 137 -5.65 -0.39 12.46
CA LEU A 137 -5.30 -1.80 12.46
C LEU A 137 -5.75 -2.43 13.78
N GLN A 138 -6.49 -3.51 13.70
CA GLN A 138 -6.93 -4.29 14.86
C GLN A 138 -6.10 -5.56 15.00
N LYS A 139 -5.78 -6.17 13.86
CA LYS A 139 -5.11 -7.45 13.77
C LYS A 139 -4.34 -7.57 12.46
N ALA A 140 -3.09 -8.00 12.55
CA ALA A 140 -2.31 -8.48 11.41
C ALA A 140 -1.95 -9.95 11.62
N ILE A 141 -2.03 -10.76 10.57
CA ILE A 141 -1.57 -12.16 10.57
C ILE A 141 -0.50 -12.28 9.51
N LEU A 142 0.70 -12.68 9.92
CA LEU A 142 1.85 -12.86 9.04
C LEU A 142 2.27 -14.32 9.03
N LYS A 143 2.48 -14.88 7.82
CA LYS A 143 3.01 -16.22 7.61
C LYS A 143 4.17 -16.14 6.63
N ALA A 144 5.39 -16.26 7.15
CA ALA A 144 6.59 -16.30 6.34
C ALA A 144 6.79 -17.69 5.74
N ALA A 145 7.23 -17.77 4.49
CA ALA A 145 7.61 -19.05 3.89
C ALA A 145 8.94 -19.60 4.42
N LYS A 146 9.84 -18.73 4.90
CA LYS A 146 11.14 -19.08 5.47
C LYS A 146 11.27 -18.47 6.86
N SER A 147 12.05 -19.10 7.72
CA SER A 147 12.40 -18.50 9.01
C SER A 147 13.35 -17.32 8.80
N GLY A 148 13.20 -16.27 9.60
CA GLY A 148 14.11 -15.13 9.58
C GLY A 148 13.54 -13.87 10.22
N SER A 149 14.32 -12.80 10.07
CA SER A 149 14.04 -11.49 10.63
C SER A 149 13.32 -10.60 9.62
N TYR A 150 12.17 -10.05 10.01
CA TYR A 150 11.34 -9.21 9.15
C TYR A 150 11.05 -7.88 9.83
N ARG A 151 11.33 -6.77 9.14
CA ARG A 151 10.94 -5.42 9.59
C ARG A 151 9.49 -5.17 9.22
N ILE A 152 8.65 -4.91 10.20
CA ILE A 152 7.22 -4.62 10.03
C ILE A 152 6.96 -3.18 10.49
N ARG A 153 6.26 -2.38 9.67
CA ARG A 153 5.84 -1.02 10.00
C ARG A 153 4.32 -0.91 10.04
N TYR A 154 3.82 -0.15 11.00
CA TYR A 154 2.45 0.35 11.01
C TYR A 154 2.45 1.78 11.54
N GLY A 155 2.02 2.73 10.71
CA GLY A 155 2.11 4.16 11.02
C GLY A 155 3.55 4.56 11.32
N ARG A 156 3.78 5.07 12.53
CA ARG A 156 5.12 5.50 13.01
C ARG A 156 5.90 4.40 13.73
N THR A 157 5.30 3.23 13.94
CA THR A 157 5.93 2.13 14.69
C THR A 157 6.54 1.13 13.73
N THR A 158 7.85 0.91 13.85
CA THR A 158 8.57 -0.15 13.14
C THR A 158 9.16 -1.13 14.15
N LYS A 159 9.01 -2.43 13.91
CA LYS A 159 9.63 -3.50 14.70
C LYS A 159 10.28 -4.54 13.81
N THR A 160 11.42 -5.03 14.25
CA THR A 160 12.00 -6.26 13.72
C THR A 160 11.40 -7.45 14.46
N ILE A 161 10.83 -8.41 13.73
CA ILE A 161 10.16 -9.59 14.27
C ILE A 161 10.79 -10.84 13.66
N GLU A 162 11.11 -11.81 14.50
CA GLU A 162 11.52 -13.14 14.07
C GLU A 162 10.29 -13.99 13.77
N LEU A 163 10.19 -14.48 12.53
CA LEU A 163 9.13 -15.40 12.12
C LEU A 163 9.74 -16.76 11.82
N LEU A 164 9.07 -17.82 12.24
CA LEU A 164 9.39 -19.19 11.82
C LEU A 164 8.63 -19.52 10.54
N GLY A 165 9.33 -20.11 9.57
CA GLY A 165 8.76 -20.52 8.28
C GLY A 165 7.55 -21.46 8.46
N GLY A 166 6.49 -21.22 7.69
CA GLY A 166 5.27 -22.02 7.69
C GLY A 166 4.33 -21.76 8.87
N LYS A 167 4.79 -21.09 9.94
CA LYS A 167 3.96 -20.73 11.10
C LYS A 167 3.33 -19.34 10.90
N ALA A 168 2.06 -19.22 11.28
CA ALA A 168 1.35 -17.95 11.28
C ALA A 168 1.46 -17.28 12.66
N TYR A 169 1.70 -15.97 12.66
CA TYR A 169 1.83 -15.13 13.84
C TYR A 169 0.80 -14.01 13.80
N GLN A 170 0.20 -13.69 14.93
CA GLN A 170 -0.83 -12.65 15.03
C GLN A 170 -0.31 -11.45 15.82
N PHE A 171 -0.50 -10.24 15.31
CA PHE A 171 -0.06 -8.99 15.94
C PHE A 171 -1.23 -8.02 16.14
N ASN A 172 -1.16 -7.22 17.21
CA ASN A 172 -2.04 -6.06 17.43
C ASN A 172 -1.49 -4.78 16.74
N ALA A 173 -2.19 -3.66 16.92
CA ALA A 173 -1.78 -2.35 16.41
C ALA A 173 -0.40 -1.89 16.92
N GLN A 174 0.02 -2.35 18.10
CA GLN A 174 1.33 -2.04 18.68
C GLN A 174 2.43 -3.00 18.19
N LEU A 175 2.13 -3.82 17.17
CA LEU A 175 3.02 -4.85 16.63
C LEU A 175 3.53 -5.80 17.74
N GLN A 176 2.68 -6.09 18.74
CA GLN A 176 2.95 -7.09 19.77
C GLN A 176 2.26 -8.39 19.36
N GLU A 177 3.00 -9.51 19.45
CA GLU A 177 2.44 -10.83 19.20
C GLU A 177 1.35 -11.13 20.23
N ARG A 178 0.20 -11.61 19.75
CA ARG A 178 -0.84 -12.19 20.61
C ARG A 178 -0.63 -13.70 20.61
N GLN A 179 -0.38 -14.27 21.79
CA GLN A 179 -0.34 -15.73 21.93
C GLN A 179 -1.67 -16.33 21.46
N PHE A 180 -1.59 -17.36 20.63
CA PHE A 180 -2.74 -18.22 20.37
C PHE A 180 -3.05 -18.97 21.67
N ILE A 181 -4.14 -18.60 22.34
CA ILE A 181 -4.80 -19.54 23.25
C ILE A 181 -5.44 -20.57 22.33
N SER A 182 -4.76 -21.69 22.08
CA SER A 182 -5.39 -22.83 21.42
C SER A 182 -6.60 -23.25 22.25
N ARG A 183 -7.78 -23.20 21.66
CA ARG A 183 -8.91 -24.01 22.09
C ARG A 183 -8.89 -25.31 21.33
#